data_AF-S8D3V4-F1
#
_entry.id   AF-S8D3V4-F1
#
_cell.length_a   1.000
_cell.length_b   1.000
_cell.length_c   1.000
_cell.angle_alpha   90.00
_cell.angle_beta   90.00
_cell.angle_gamma   90.00
#
_symmetry.space_group_name_H-M   'P 1'
#
loop_
_entity.id
_entity.type
_entity.pdbx_description
1 polymer ?
#
loop_
_entity_poly.entity_id
_entity_poly.type
_entity_poly.pdbx_seq_one_letter_code
_entity_poly.pdbx_strand_id
1 'polypeptide(L)'
;TNRFLHRMMWKGGNDWMLEFPDRNQWTFFKDMHEECYNRNIRAASVKNIPIPGVQLVEERSHEERSRTDDNTPPFVRNSPRYIQQVGSDVEMALDPLRNLYDMDSDDEKWLLSEHGNNHPAADDQHQIISEEYLEKAMNMFEKFSYAEGRENFTDSEFEGRFTELGPVEAGKAVYEHWKKKREKMGMPLIRHLQPPLWERYQQQLNEWEHK
;
A
#
# COMPACT_ATOMS: atom_id res chain seq x y z
N THR A 1 -40.70 -37.39 -17.32
CA THR A 1 -40.58 -38.11 -18.61
C THR A 1 -41.74 -37.72 -19.49
N ASN A 2 -41.48 -37.27 -20.72
CA ASN A 2 -42.55 -36.95 -21.67
C ASN A 2 -43.17 -38.26 -22.17
N ARG A 3 -44.47 -38.49 -21.91
CA ARG A 3 -45.17 -39.73 -22.30
C ARG A 3 -45.21 -39.97 -23.81
N PHE A 4 -45.07 -38.93 -24.63
CA PHE A 4 -45.18 -39.01 -26.08
C PHE A 4 -43.85 -39.21 -26.81
N LEU A 5 -42.74 -38.72 -26.24
CA LEU A 5 -41.40 -38.78 -26.88
C LEU A 5 -40.38 -39.64 -26.10
N HIS A 6 -40.77 -40.24 -24.97
CA HIS A 6 -39.90 -41.03 -24.08
C HIS A 6 -38.64 -40.28 -23.59
N ARG A 7 -38.62 -38.96 -23.70
CA ARG A 7 -37.51 -38.09 -23.24
C ARG A 7 -37.51 -37.92 -21.73
N MET A 8 -36.32 -37.91 -21.13
CA MET A 8 -36.14 -37.58 -19.72
C MET A 8 -36.18 -36.06 -19.58
N MET A 9 -36.83 -35.59 -18.53
CA MET A 9 -37.02 -34.16 -18.32
C MET A 9 -36.61 -33.80 -16.91
N TRP A 10 -35.92 -32.67 -16.77
CA TRP A 10 -35.51 -32.13 -15.48
C TRP A 10 -35.93 -30.68 -15.35
N LYS A 11 -36.60 -30.36 -14.24
CA LYS A 11 -37.06 -29.00 -13.93
C LYS A 11 -35.99 -28.31 -13.11
N GLY A 12 -35.44 -27.23 -13.65
CA GLY A 12 -34.42 -26.42 -12.97
C GLY A 12 -34.94 -25.14 -12.33
N GLY A 13 -36.23 -24.85 -12.47
CA GLY A 13 -36.90 -23.69 -11.89
C GLY A 13 -38.38 -23.67 -12.24
N ASN A 14 -39.06 -22.58 -11.91
CA ASN A 14 -40.50 -22.45 -12.15
C ASN A 14 -40.84 -22.37 -13.64
N ASP A 15 -39.94 -21.81 -14.46
CA ASP A 15 -40.24 -21.47 -15.86
C ASP A 15 -39.34 -22.16 -16.90
N TRP A 16 -38.50 -23.12 -16.48
CA TRP A 16 -37.61 -23.80 -17.43
C TRP A 16 -37.39 -25.29 -17.11
N MET A 17 -37.13 -26.04 -18.18
CA MET A 17 -36.94 -27.48 -18.16
C MET A 17 -35.92 -27.90 -19.20
N LEU A 18 -35.09 -28.88 -18.86
CA LEU A 18 -34.17 -29.53 -19.80
C LEU A 18 -34.78 -30.83 -20.29
N GLU A 19 -34.69 -31.07 -21.59
CA GLU A 19 -35.02 -32.35 -22.21
C GLU A 19 -33.76 -33.08 -22.61
N PHE A 20 -33.67 -34.35 -22.22
CA PHE A 20 -32.58 -35.25 -22.59
C PHE A 20 -33.14 -36.35 -23.51
N PRO A 21 -32.70 -36.41 -24.77
CA PRO A 21 -33.10 -37.45 -25.71
C PRO A 21 -32.38 -38.78 -25.45
N ASP A 22 -31.17 -38.73 -24.88
CA ASP A 22 -30.35 -39.90 -24.55
C ASP A 22 -30.26 -40.14 -23.04
N ARG A 23 -30.35 -41.40 -22.63
CA ARG A 23 -30.29 -41.84 -21.24
C ARG A 23 -28.89 -41.70 -20.65
N ASN A 24 -27.84 -41.77 -21.47
CA ASN A 24 -26.47 -41.57 -20.98
C ASN A 24 -26.23 -40.09 -20.64
N GLN A 25 -26.66 -39.16 -21.50
CA GLN A 25 -26.62 -37.72 -21.21
C GLN A 25 -27.40 -37.36 -19.96
N TRP A 26 -28.58 -37.96 -19.77
CA TRP A 26 -29.37 -37.80 -18.54
C TRP A 26 -28.63 -38.26 -17.28
N THR A 27 -27.94 -39.40 -17.37
CA THR A 27 -27.21 -39.96 -16.23
C THR A 27 -26.00 -39.08 -15.89
N PHE A 28 -25.22 -38.68 -16.91
CA PHE A 28 -24.08 -37.77 -16.74
C PHE A 28 -24.49 -36.41 -16.15
N PHE A 29 -25.59 -35.83 -16.64
CA PHE A 29 -26.13 -34.58 -16.09
C PHE A 29 -26.47 -34.72 -14.60
N LYS A 30 -27.12 -35.81 -14.19
CA LYS A 30 -27.48 -36.02 -12.78
C LYS A 30 -26.25 -36.13 -11.90
N ASP A 31 -25.24 -36.89 -12.34
CA ASP A 31 -24.01 -37.09 -11.57
C ASP A 31 -23.26 -35.75 -11.39
N MET A 32 -23.08 -34.98 -12.47
CA MET A 32 -22.48 -33.64 -12.40
C MET A 32 -23.30 -32.66 -11.55
N HIS A 33 -24.62 -32.64 -11.74
CA HIS A 33 -25.51 -31.75 -10.99
C HIS A 33 -25.45 -32.09 -9.49
N GLU A 34 -25.47 -33.36 -9.12
CA GLU A 34 -25.37 -33.82 -7.73
C GLU A 34 -24.01 -33.46 -7.13
N GLU A 35 -22.91 -33.65 -7.86
CA GLU A 35 -21.57 -33.27 -7.41
C GLU A 35 -21.47 -31.74 -7.16
N CYS A 36 -21.95 -30.92 -8.10
CA CYS A 36 -22.02 -29.47 -7.95
C CYS A 36 -22.91 -29.03 -6.80
N TYR A 37 -24.10 -29.63 -6.66
CA TYR A 37 -25.04 -29.35 -5.59
C TYR A 37 -24.44 -29.67 -4.21
N ASN A 38 -23.81 -30.84 -4.06
CA ASN A 38 -23.14 -31.26 -2.83
C ASN A 38 -21.95 -30.35 -2.48
N ARG A 39 -21.15 -29.95 -3.48
CA ARG A 39 -20.07 -28.97 -3.29
C ARG A 39 -20.61 -27.60 -2.86
N ASN A 40 -21.66 -27.11 -3.53
CA ASN A 40 -22.23 -25.80 -3.26
C ASN A 40 -22.91 -25.73 -1.90
N ILE A 41 -23.65 -26.77 -1.48
CA ILE A 41 -24.23 -26.82 -0.13
C ILE A 41 -23.13 -26.83 0.91
N ARG A 42 -22.12 -27.71 0.79
CA ARG A 42 -21.00 -27.75 1.75
C ARG A 42 -20.24 -26.42 1.79
N ALA A 43 -20.01 -25.79 0.63
CA ALA A 43 -19.37 -24.48 0.56
C ALA A 43 -20.25 -23.37 1.19
N ALA A 44 -21.56 -23.41 0.99
CA ALA A 44 -22.51 -22.48 1.58
C ALA A 44 -22.64 -22.68 3.10
N SER A 45 -22.52 -23.91 3.62
CA SER A 45 -22.52 -24.20 5.06
C SER A 45 -21.27 -23.70 5.79
N VAL A 46 -20.17 -23.50 5.07
CA VAL A 46 -18.86 -23.14 5.65
C VAL A 46 -18.52 -21.66 5.43
N LYS A 47 -19.05 -21.03 4.38
CA LYS A 47 -18.76 -19.62 4.07
C LYS A 47 -19.78 -18.67 4.71
N ASN A 48 -19.66 -18.49 6.02
CA ASN A 48 -20.10 -17.23 6.62
C ASN A 48 -19.12 -16.16 6.12
N ILE A 49 -19.51 -15.38 5.11
CA ILE A 49 -18.73 -14.18 4.75
C ILE A 49 -18.81 -13.28 5.99
N PRO A 50 -17.70 -13.04 6.70
CA PRO A 50 -17.75 -12.21 7.89
C PRO A 50 -18.20 -10.81 7.48
N ILE A 51 -19.26 -10.32 8.12
CA ILE A 51 -19.69 -8.94 7.96
C ILE A 51 -18.75 -8.09 8.83
N PRO A 52 -18.00 -7.12 8.26
CA PRO A 52 -17.17 -6.23 9.06
C PRO A 52 -18.01 -5.54 10.14
N GLY A 53 -17.50 -5.51 11.37
CA GLY A 53 -18.16 -4.82 12.48
C GLY A 53 -18.12 -3.30 12.33
N VAL A 54 -18.96 -2.59 13.09
CA VAL A 54 -18.89 -1.13 13.22
C VAL A 54 -17.90 -0.79 14.33
N GLN A 55 -16.92 0.06 14.04
CA GLN A 55 -16.01 0.62 15.04
C GLN A 55 -16.47 2.03 15.39
N LEU A 56 -16.75 2.28 16.66
CA LEU A 56 -17.05 3.62 17.15
C LEU A 56 -15.77 4.46 17.04
N VAL A 57 -15.85 5.61 16.37
CA VAL A 57 -14.76 6.59 16.37
C VAL A 57 -14.90 7.41 17.65
N GLU A 58 -13.86 7.45 18.49
CA GLU A 58 -13.84 8.32 19.66
C GLU A 58 -14.07 9.77 19.22
N GLU A 59 -15.07 10.44 19.82
CA GLU A 59 -15.24 11.87 19.64
C GLU A 59 -14.02 12.57 20.24
N ARG A 60 -13.12 13.05 19.37
CA ARG A 60 -12.03 13.93 19.80
C ARG A 60 -12.61 15.10 20.58
N SER A 61 -11.96 15.45 21.68
CA SER A 61 -12.35 16.60 22.48
C SER A 61 -12.37 17.88 21.62
N HIS A 62 -13.24 18.84 21.94
CA HIS A 62 -13.30 20.12 21.24
C HIS A 62 -11.94 20.84 21.19
N GLU A 63 -11.09 20.64 22.19
CA GLU A 63 -9.72 21.18 22.27
C GLU A 63 -8.76 20.50 21.29
N GLU A 64 -8.89 19.18 21.05
CA GLU A 64 -8.10 18.45 20.06
C GLU A 64 -8.54 18.73 18.62
N ARG A 65 -9.85 18.98 18.41
CA ARG A 65 -10.37 19.45 17.13
C ARG A 65 -9.81 20.81 16.76
N SER A 66 -9.84 21.79 17.68
CA SER A 66 -9.35 23.15 17.39
C SER A 66 -7.85 23.19 17.05
N ARG A 67 -7.03 22.33 17.65
CA ARG A 67 -5.59 22.24 17.32
C ARG A 67 -5.29 21.73 15.90
N THR A 68 -6.22 21.03 15.25
CA THR A 68 -6.04 20.47 13.89
C THR A 68 -6.91 21.12 12.82
N ASP A 69 -8.10 21.63 13.16
CA ASP A 69 -9.04 22.19 12.18
C ASP A 69 -8.81 23.68 11.87
N ASP A 70 -8.33 24.48 12.83
CA ASP A 70 -8.31 25.96 12.65
C ASP A 70 -7.29 26.45 11.60
N ASN A 71 -6.29 25.63 11.26
CA ASN A 71 -5.27 25.96 10.26
C ASN A 71 -5.32 25.08 9.00
N THR A 72 -6.24 24.12 8.92
CA THR A 72 -6.34 23.23 7.76
C THR A 72 -7.30 23.86 6.74
N PRO A 73 -6.84 24.20 5.51
CA PRO A 73 -7.72 24.80 4.52
C PRO A 73 -8.85 23.82 4.16
N PRO A 74 -10.12 24.28 4.08
CA PRO A 74 -11.22 23.42 3.71
C PRO A 74 -11.02 22.89 2.29
N PHE A 75 -11.49 21.67 2.03
CA PHE A 75 -11.46 21.12 0.68
C PHE A 75 -12.33 21.97 -0.26
N VAL A 76 -11.70 22.57 -1.27
CA VAL A 76 -12.39 23.32 -2.33
C VAL A 76 -12.32 22.54 -3.63
N ARG A 77 -13.49 22.23 -4.18
CA ARG A 77 -13.58 21.63 -5.51
C ARG A 77 -13.42 22.72 -6.58
N ASN A 78 -12.20 22.88 -7.07
CA ASN A 78 -11.83 23.96 -8.00
C ASN A 78 -12.49 23.87 -9.39
N SER A 79 -13.05 22.72 -9.79
CA SER A 79 -13.65 22.51 -11.11
C SER A 79 -14.91 21.64 -11.05
N PRO A 80 -15.94 21.92 -11.86
CA PRO A 80 -17.12 21.05 -11.98
C PRO A 80 -16.81 19.69 -12.65
N ARG A 81 -15.62 19.53 -13.24
CA ARG A 81 -15.20 18.26 -13.86
C ARG A 81 -14.82 17.21 -12.81
N TYR A 82 -14.64 15.97 -13.25
CA TYR A 82 -14.05 14.92 -12.41
C TYR A 82 -12.60 15.27 -12.06
N ILE A 83 -12.18 14.90 -10.85
CA ILE A 83 -10.78 14.98 -10.44
C ILE A 83 -9.99 14.00 -11.31
N GLN A 84 -8.92 14.47 -11.93
CA GLN A 84 -8.05 13.66 -12.78
C GLN A 84 -6.64 13.68 -12.19
N GLN A 85 -5.99 12.52 -12.19
CA GLN A 85 -4.58 12.38 -11.86
C GLN A 85 -3.76 12.56 -13.15
N VAL A 86 -2.76 13.44 -13.12
CA VAL A 86 -2.02 13.87 -14.32
C VAL A 86 -0.87 12.90 -14.67
N GLY A 87 -0.63 11.87 -13.87
CA GLY A 87 0.40 10.85 -14.12
C GLY A 87 0.18 9.59 -13.30
N SER A 88 1.02 8.58 -13.53
CA SER A 88 1.07 7.37 -12.70
C SER A 88 1.42 7.70 -11.25
N ASP A 89 1.11 6.78 -10.34
CA ASP A 89 1.45 6.93 -8.91
C ASP A 89 2.94 7.13 -8.68
N VAL A 90 3.79 6.50 -9.51
CA VAL A 90 5.24 6.64 -9.47
C VAL A 90 5.68 8.02 -9.96
N GLU A 91 5.17 8.48 -11.10
CA GLU A 91 5.49 9.82 -11.63
C GLU A 91 5.09 10.91 -10.64
N MET A 92 3.90 10.78 -10.05
CA MET A 92 3.39 11.68 -9.01
C MET A 92 4.19 11.58 -7.69
N ALA A 93 4.88 10.46 -7.44
CA ALA A 93 5.74 10.29 -6.29
C ALA A 93 7.13 10.88 -6.50
N LEU A 94 7.64 10.85 -7.74
CA LEU A 94 8.94 11.42 -8.10
C LEU A 94 8.91 12.95 -8.25
N ASP A 95 7.74 13.59 -8.27
CA ASP A 95 7.58 15.05 -8.32
C ASP A 95 8.40 15.75 -7.21
N PRO A 96 9.40 16.58 -7.54
CA PRO A 96 10.25 17.27 -6.55
C PRO A 96 9.48 18.11 -5.54
N LEU A 97 8.31 18.64 -5.90
CA LEU A 97 7.50 19.51 -5.03
C LEU A 97 6.76 18.73 -3.95
N ARG A 98 6.70 17.40 -4.05
CA ARG A 98 5.92 16.56 -3.16
C ARG A 98 6.83 15.87 -2.16
N ASN A 99 6.62 16.12 -0.87
CA ASN A 99 7.22 15.33 0.19
C ASN A 99 6.29 14.16 0.53
N LEU A 100 6.76 12.93 0.40
CA LEU A 100 5.96 11.72 0.64
C LEU A 100 6.49 10.87 1.81
N TYR A 101 7.62 11.27 2.39
CA TYR A 101 8.18 10.61 3.55
C TYR A 101 7.68 11.33 4.80
N ASP A 102 6.99 10.57 5.66
CA ASP A 102 6.62 10.99 7.01
C ASP A 102 7.43 10.16 8.00
N MET A 103 7.94 10.79 9.06
CA MET A 103 8.71 10.09 10.09
C MET A 103 7.87 9.02 10.79
N ASP A 104 8.49 7.89 11.12
CA ASP A 104 7.93 6.92 12.04
C ASP A 104 8.54 7.03 13.45
N SER A 105 8.02 6.26 14.40
CA SER A 105 8.50 6.27 15.78
C SER A 105 9.98 5.88 15.94
N ASP A 106 10.57 5.19 14.96
CA ASP A 106 11.99 4.84 14.99
C ASP A 106 12.83 6.05 14.55
N ASP A 107 12.37 6.82 13.56
CA ASP A 107 12.97 8.09 13.14
C ASP A 107 12.91 9.14 14.26
N GLU A 108 11.76 9.28 14.93
CA GLU A 108 11.61 10.19 16.07
C GLU A 108 12.63 9.90 17.18
N LYS A 109 12.81 8.61 17.53
CA LYS A 109 13.81 8.20 18.53
C LYS A 109 15.23 8.46 18.06
N TRP A 110 15.52 8.19 16.79
CA TRP A 110 16.83 8.45 16.22
C TRP A 110 17.15 9.95 16.28
N LEU A 111 16.20 10.80 15.88
CA LEU A 111 16.35 12.25 15.90
C LEU A 111 16.61 12.78 17.32
N LEU A 112 15.86 12.30 18.31
CA LEU A 112 16.09 12.63 19.72
C LEU A 112 17.48 12.20 20.21
N SER A 113 17.94 11.02 19.79
CA SER A 113 19.28 10.53 20.14
C SER A 113 20.40 11.35 19.50
N GLU A 114 20.20 11.80 18.26
CA GLU A 114 21.15 12.65 17.53
C GLU A 114 21.26 14.02 18.21
N HIS A 115 20.14 14.59 18.67
CA HIS A 115 20.15 15.83 19.44
C HIS A 115 20.76 15.65 20.84
N GLY A 116 20.54 14.50 21.48
CA GLY A 116 21.05 14.21 22.83
C GLY A 116 22.54 13.85 22.90
N ASN A 117 23.09 13.23 21.85
CA ASN A 117 24.51 12.86 21.75
C ASN A 117 25.40 14.08 21.43
N ASN A 118 24.84 15.11 20.78
CA ASN A 118 25.51 16.37 20.51
C ASN A 118 25.35 17.31 21.73
N HIS A 119 26.16 17.11 22.78
CA HIS A 119 26.18 17.98 23.95
C HIS A 119 26.46 19.46 23.56
N PRO A 120 25.80 20.45 24.20
CA PRO A 120 26.08 21.87 23.98
C PRO A 120 27.35 22.25 24.75
N ALA A 121 28.51 21.78 24.29
CA ALA A 121 29.74 22.47 24.60
C ALA A 121 29.67 23.80 23.83
N ALA A 122 29.57 24.88 24.59
CA ALA A 122 29.45 26.23 24.07
C ALA A 122 30.45 26.47 22.93
N ASP A 123 29.93 26.94 21.81
CA ASP A 123 30.59 27.65 20.70
C ASP A 123 30.58 26.99 19.30
N ASP A 124 30.15 25.72 19.16
CA ASP A 124 29.98 25.12 17.83
C ASP A 124 28.50 24.99 17.44
N GLN A 125 28.16 25.61 16.31
CA GLN A 125 26.85 25.55 15.64
C GLN A 125 26.56 24.15 15.08
N HIS A 126 26.59 23.11 15.92
CA HIS A 126 26.15 21.78 15.52
C HIS A 126 24.67 21.86 15.15
N GLN A 127 24.40 21.81 13.84
CA GLN A 127 23.08 22.06 13.28
C GLN A 127 22.11 20.97 13.72
N ILE A 128 21.15 21.40 14.53
CA ILE A 128 19.99 20.62 14.93
C ILE A 128 19.23 20.24 13.65
N ILE A 129 19.19 18.94 13.34
CA ILE A 129 18.35 18.40 12.28
C ILE A 129 16.89 18.62 12.70
N SER A 130 16.11 19.39 11.93
CA SER A 130 14.68 19.51 12.17
C SER A 130 13.91 18.31 11.61
N GLU A 131 12.69 18.08 12.09
CA GLU A 131 11.78 17.06 11.56
C GLU A 131 11.56 17.23 10.05
N GLU A 132 11.24 18.47 9.63
CA GLU A 132 11.06 18.82 8.22
C GLU A 132 12.32 18.56 7.37
N TYR A 133 13.51 18.83 7.92
CA TYR A 133 14.77 18.54 7.24
C TYR A 133 14.96 17.03 7.06
N LEU A 134 14.74 16.25 8.12
CA LEU A 134 14.85 14.79 8.09
C LEU A 134 13.91 14.22 7.03
N GLU A 135 12.62 14.59 7.06
CA GLU A 135 11.63 14.10 6.09
C GLU A 135 12.00 14.46 4.65
N LYS A 136 12.40 15.71 4.39
CA LYS A 136 12.82 16.15 3.06
C LYS A 136 14.06 15.41 2.57
N ALA A 137 15.05 15.22 3.44
CA ALA A 137 16.27 14.48 3.11
C ALA A 137 15.98 13.01 2.82
N MET A 138 15.20 12.33 3.67
CA MET A 138 14.77 10.94 3.48
C MET A 138 14.01 10.78 2.14
N ASN A 139 13.05 11.67 1.88
CA ASN A 139 12.28 11.67 0.64
C ASN A 139 13.16 11.88 -0.60
N MET A 140 14.16 12.77 -0.51
CA MET A 140 15.10 13.00 -1.60
C MET A 140 15.96 11.76 -1.87
N PHE A 141 16.47 11.10 -0.82
CA PHE A 141 17.25 9.88 -0.97
C PHE A 141 16.45 8.75 -1.62
N GLU A 142 15.20 8.56 -1.19
CA GLU A 142 14.28 7.59 -1.79
C GLU A 142 14.08 7.83 -3.29
N LYS A 143 13.75 9.06 -3.67
CA LYS A 143 13.49 9.41 -5.08
C LYS A 143 14.73 9.22 -5.94
N PHE A 144 15.89 9.66 -5.46
CA PHE A 144 17.13 9.48 -6.19
C PHE A 144 17.48 8.00 -6.34
N SER A 145 17.37 7.24 -5.24
CA SER A 145 17.68 5.82 -5.26
C SER A 145 16.80 5.05 -6.24
N TYR A 146 15.51 5.39 -6.27
CA TYR A 146 14.57 4.82 -7.22
C TYR A 146 14.88 5.20 -8.67
N ALA A 147 15.16 6.49 -8.95
CA ALA A 147 15.43 6.97 -10.30
C ALA A 147 16.72 6.38 -10.91
N GLU A 148 17.77 6.22 -10.10
CA GLU A 148 19.07 5.73 -10.55
C GLU A 148 19.25 4.22 -10.39
N GLY A 149 18.34 3.55 -9.68
CA GLY A 149 18.47 2.12 -9.37
C GLY A 149 19.68 1.77 -8.50
N ARG A 150 20.18 2.72 -7.69
CA ARG A 150 21.32 2.54 -6.77
C ARG A 150 21.09 3.20 -5.43
N GLU A 151 21.79 2.73 -4.41
CA GLU A 151 21.65 3.25 -3.03
C GLU A 151 22.84 4.11 -2.60
N ASN A 152 23.90 4.20 -3.42
CA ASN A 152 25.10 4.95 -3.11
C ASN A 152 25.16 6.29 -3.86
N PHE A 153 25.55 7.33 -3.12
CA PHE A 153 25.74 8.69 -3.61
C PHE A 153 27.24 8.99 -3.74
N THR A 154 27.63 9.72 -4.78
CA THR A 154 28.97 10.33 -4.86
C THR A 154 29.00 11.63 -4.07
N ASP A 155 30.17 12.03 -3.56
CA ASP A 155 30.32 13.29 -2.81
C ASP A 155 29.82 14.51 -3.61
N SER A 156 30.05 14.52 -4.92
CA SER A 156 29.55 15.58 -5.81
C SER A 156 28.02 15.63 -5.93
N GLU A 157 27.35 14.46 -5.94
CA GLU A 157 25.89 14.38 -5.95
C GLU A 157 25.30 14.82 -4.61
N PHE A 158 26.04 14.56 -3.54
CA PHE A 158 25.69 14.97 -2.19
C PHE A 158 25.74 16.49 -2.05
N GLU A 159 26.87 17.11 -2.37
CA GLU A 159 27.05 18.57 -2.28
C GLU A 159 26.05 19.32 -3.16
N GLY A 160 25.84 18.86 -4.41
CA GLY A 160 24.93 19.51 -5.35
C GLY A 160 23.46 19.51 -4.90
N ARG A 161 23.00 18.46 -4.20
CA ARG A 161 21.60 18.35 -3.76
C ARG A 161 21.35 18.87 -2.35
N PHE A 162 22.35 18.79 -1.46
CA PHE A 162 22.19 19.25 -0.09
C PHE A 162 22.36 20.76 0.09
N THR A 163 23.03 21.44 -0.85
CA THR A 163 23.18 22.91 -0.81
C THR A 163 21.83 23.63 -0.63
N GLU A 164 20.74 23.08 -1.17
CA GLU A 164 19.39 23.66 -1.06
C GLU A 164 18.63 23.22 0.20
N LEU A 165 18.93 22.03 0.73
CA LEU A 165 18.27 21.48 1.92
C LEU A 165 18.88 22.02 3.21
N GLY A 166 20.18 22.31 3.20
CA GLY A 166 20.90 22.89 4.32
C GLY A 166 22.31 22.32 4.47
N PRO A 167 22.75 22.02 5.69
CA PRO A 167 24.15 21.69 5.95
C PRO A 167 24.53 20.32 5.43
N VAL A 168 25.74 20.20 4.87
CA VAL A 168 26.25 18.95 4.31
C VAL A 168 26.47 17.90 5.41
N GLU A 169 26.95 18.33 6.58
CA GLU A 169 27.22 17.48 7.75
C GLU A 169 25.94 16.84 8.29
N ALA A 170 24.88 17.64 8.43
CA ALA A 170 23.55 17.18 8.83
C ALA A 170 23.01 16.16 7.82
N GLY A 171 23.18 16.44 6.51
CA GLY A 171 22.78 15.52 5.47
C GLY A 171 23.48 14.16 5.60
N LYS A 172 24.78 14.15 5.87
CA LYS A 172 25.57 12.90 5.99
C LYS A 172 25.06 12.03 7.14
N ALA A 173 24.69 12.62 8.27
CA ALA A 173 24.10 11.89 9.40
C ALA A 173 22.75 11.24 8.99
N VAL A 174 21.89 12.01 8.30
CA VAL A 174 20.61 11.48 7.80
C VAL A 174 20.81 10.39 6.75
N TYR A 175 21.82 10.52 5.89
CA TYR A 175 22.14 9.51 4.87
C TYR A 175 22.51 8.16 5.48
N GLU A 176 23.35 8.16 6.52
CA GLU A 176 23.73 6.92 7.21
C GLU A 176 22.53 6.28 7.92
N HIS A 177 21.63 7.09 8.49
CA HIS A 177 20.37 6.60 9.05
C HIS A 177 19.47 5.99 7.97
N TRP A 178 19.25 6.71 6.87
CA TRP A 178 18.48 6.25 5.72
C TRP A 178 19.00 4.92 5.18
N LYS A 179 20.32 4.80 4.97
CA LYS A 179 20.94 3.61 4.42
C LYS A 179 20.73 2.39 5.32
N LYS A 180 20.97 2.52 6.62
CA LYS A 180 20.68 1.45 7.60
C LYS A 180 19.22 1.04 7.58
N LYS A 181 18.31 2.02 7.46
CA LYS A 181 16.87 1.77 7.40
C LYS A 181 16.47 1.03 6.12
N ARG A 182 17.05 1.42 4.97
CA ARG A 182 16.86 0.74 3.68
C ARG A 182 17.36 -0.70 3.68
N GLU A 183 18.56 -0.91 4.21
CA GLU A 183 19.16 -2.25 4.34
C GLU A 183 18.29 -3.17 5.20
N LYS A 184 17.76 -2.65 6.32
CA LYS A 184 16.85 -3.40 7.21
C LYS A 184 15.52 -3.75 6.52
N MET A 185 14.96 -2.82 5.74
CA MET A 185 13.66 -3.02 5.08
C MET A 185 13.75 -3.84 3.78
N GLY A 186 14.87 -3.76 3.07
CA GLY A 186 15.10 -4.46 1.79
C GLY A 186 14.24 -3.97 0.62
N MET A 187 13.52 -2.86 0.78
CA MET A 187 12.67 -2.24 -0.24
C MET A 187 12.55 -0.73 0.01
N PRO A 188 12.15 0.07 -1.00
CA PRO A 188 11.95 1.51 -0.85
C PRO A 188 11.07 1.84 0.35
N LEU A 189 11.38 2.90 1.10
CA LEU A 189 10.61 3.32 2.27
C LEU A 189 9.31 4.01 1.84
N ILE A 190 9.31 4.69 0.70
CA ILE A 190 8.08 5.30 0.14
C ILE A 190 7.24 4.23 -0.54
N ARG A 191 5.99 4.08 -0.06
CA ARG A 191 5.04 3.05 -0.53
C ARG A 191 4.78 3.06 -2.04
N HIS A 192 4.78 4.23 -2.67
CA HIS A 192 4.55 4.39 -4.11
C HIS A 192 5.73 3.89 -4.96
N LEU A 193 6.92 3.79 -4.37
CA LEU A 193 8.14 3.32 -5.02
C LEU A 193 8.39 1.81 -4.80
N GLN A 194 7.62 1.17 -3.93
CA GLN A 194 7.72 -0.27 -3.68
C GLN A 194 7.09 -1.10 -4.81
N PRO A 195 7.59 -2.32 -5.05
CA PRO A 195 6.95 -3.25 -5.98
C PRO A 195 5.47 -3.52 -5.64
N PRO A 196 4.61 -3.74 -6.65
CA PRO A 196 3.22 -4.08 -6.42
C PRO A 196 3.05 -5.33 -5.54
N LEU A 197 2.08 -5.29 -4.61
CA LEU A 197 1.82 -6.41 -3.70
C LEU A 197 1.44 -7.70 -4.44
N TRP A 198 0.84 -7.59 -5.62
CA TRP A 198 0.45 -8.76 -6.41
C TRP A 198 1.65 -9.52 -6.99
N GLU A 199 2.76 -8.83 -7.33
CA GLU A 199 3.99 -9.48 -7.79
C GLU A 199 4.58 -10.35 -6.67
N ARG A 200 4.56 -9.82 -5.44
CA ARG A 200 5.00 -10.57 -4.25
C ARG A 200 4.09 -11.76 -3.97
N TYR A 201 2.78 -11.58 -4.09
CA TYR A 201 1.82 -12.65 -3.93
C TYR A 201 2.02 -13.75 -4.98
N GLN A 202 2.29 -13.36 -6.24
CA GLN A 202 2.56 -14.31 -7.32
C GLN A 202 3.86 -15.08 -7.08
N GLN A 203 4.91 -14.42 -6.58
CA GLN A 203 6.14 -15.09 -6.18
C GLN A 203 5.89 -16.10 -5.05
N GLN A 204 5.13 -15.72 -4.02
CA GLN A 204 4.74 -16.62 -2.91
C GLN A 204 3.92 -17.81 -3.39
N LEU A 205 2.98 -17.60 -4.32
CA LEU A 205 2.21 -18.68 -4.93
C LEU A 205 3.12 -19.65 -5.68
N ASN A 206 4.05 -19.15 -6.51
CA ASN A 206 5.00 -20.00 -7.23
C ASN A 206 5.88 -20.82 -6.26
N GLU A 207 6.33 -20.21 -5.16
CA GLU A 207 7.09 -20.89 -4.11
C GLU A 207 6.28 -21.97 -3.37
N TRP A 208 4.97 -21.77 -3.21
CA TRP A 208 4.07 -22.75 -2.62
C TRP A 208 3.74 -23.90 -3.55
N GLU A 209 3.55 -23.63 -4.84
CA GLU A 209 3.26 -24.66 -5.86
C GLU A 209 4.47 -25.55 -6.19
N HIS A 210 5.68 -25.14 -5.81
CA HIS A 210 6.92 -25.88 -6.05
C HIS A 210 7.53 -26.49 -4.78
N LYS A 211 6.77 -26.50 -3.67
CA LYS A 211 7.06 -27.27 -2.45
C LYS A 211 6.16 -28.51 -2.36
#